data_AF-A0A968T2K0-F1
#
_entry.id   AF-A0A968T2K0-F1
#
_cell.length_a   1.000
_cell.length_b   1.000
_cell.length_c   1.000
_cell.angle_alpha   90.00
_cell.angle_beta   90.00
_cell.angle_gamma   90.00
#
_symmetry.space_group_name_H-M   'P 1'
#
loop_
_entity.id
_entity.type
_entity.pdbx_description
1 polymer ?
#
loop_
_entity_poly.entity_id
_entity_poly.type
_entity_poly.pdbx_seq_one_letter_code
_entity_poly.pdbx_strand_id
1 'polypeptide(L)'
;MVEAETGVNTLPEFRKAQAILCRTYLYNNLNRHLSEGFNLCDEVHCQAYKGQTPFTAEIYKSTNATSGLVITGSDNNLILAPFHGNCGGETETSENTWINNHEYLRPLKDIYCLKSPNSNWSKSLTIKEWKVYLLKNDFDIKALSNAAFEMKGPGRKQYYKVGKDSMLTKQMRADWNLKSSYFQVFYKDGAVILKGHGYGHGVGLCQDGAMRMALLGKNYTEIINYYFKNVKIQQLNLIPK
;
A
#
# COMPACT_ATOMS: atom_id res chain seq x y z
N MET A 1 -9.58 1.64 -14.37
CA MET A 1 -8.97 1.27 -13.06
C MET A 1 -7.79 0.33 -13.24
N VAL A 2 -7.95 -0.93 -13.67
CA VAL A 2 -6.81 -1.88 -13.79
C VAL A 2 -5.64 -1.29 -14.61
N GLU A 3 -5.90 -0.76 -15.80
CA GLU A 3 -4.87 -0.17 -16.65
C GLU A 3 -4.19 1.06 -16.03
N ALA A 4 -4.96 1.92 -15.37
CA ALA A 4 -4.46 3.12 -14.70
C ALA A 4 -3.55 2.81 -13.50
N GLU A 5 -3.80 1.67 -12.85
CA GLU A 5 -3.10 1.20 -11.64
C GLU A 5 -1.87 0.35 -11.94
N THR A 6 -1.84 -0.34 -13.09
CA THR A 6 -0.83 -1.36 -13.35
C THR A 6 0.00 -1.15 -14.62
N GLY A 7 -0.44 -0.27 -15.51
CA GLY A 7 0.10 -0.16 -16.87
C GLY A 7 -0.33 -1.33 -17.77
N VAL A 8 0.12 -1.29 -19.03
CA VAL A 8 -0.38 -2.17 -20.11
C VAL A 8 0.32 -3.53 -20.20
N ASN A 9 1.56 -3.68 -19.72
CA ASN A 9 2.37 -4.89 -19.94
C ASN A 9 2.41 -5.84 -18.72
N THR A 10 1.23 -6.28 -18.28
CA THR A 10 1.06 -7.14 -17.10
C THR A 10 0.48 -8.51 -17.46
N LEU A 11 0.65 -9.51 -16.60
CA LEU A 11 0.19 -10.87 -16.90
C LEU A 11 -1.31 -11.07 -16.62
N PRO A 12 -1.99 -12.00 -17.34
CA PRO A 12 -3.42 -12.23 -17.19
C PRO A 12 -3.86 -12.52 -15.75
N GLU A 13 -3.14 -13.38 -15.03
CA GLU A 13 -3.52 -13.78 -13.65
C GLU A 13 -3.41 -12.61 -12.65
N PHE A 14 -2.43 -11.74 -12.83
CA PHE A 14 -2.34 -10.50 -12.06
C PHE A 14 -3.47 -9.53 -12.41
N ARG A 15 -3.79 -9.34 -13.70
CA ARG A 15 -4.90 -8.48 -14.13
C ARG A 15 -6.24 -8.97 -13.60
N LYS A 16 -6.46 -10.29 -13.57
CA LYS A 16 -7.63 -10.93 -12.97
C LYS A 16 -7.73 -10.62 -11.47
N ALA A 17 -6.64 -10.78 -10.72
CA ALA A 17 -6.60 -10.44 -9.30
C ALA A 17 -6.91 -8.95 -9.08
N GLN A 18 -6.25 -8.06 -9.81
CA GLN A 18 -6.49 -6.61 -9.73
C GLN A 18 -7.94 -6.24 -10.05
N ALA A 19 -8.54 -6.85 -11.08
CA ALA A 19 -9.94 -6.61 -11.44
C ALA A 19 -10.91 -7.01 -10.31
N ILE A 20 -10.66 -8.14 -9.64
CA ILE A 20 -11.46 -8.60 -8.50
C ILE A 20 -11.30 -7.66 -7.29
N LEU A 21 -10.08 -7.20 -6.99
CA LEU A 21 -9.83 -6.22 -5.92
C LEU A 21 -10.54 -4.88 -6.20
N CYS A 22 -10.39 -4.34 -7.42
CA CYS A 22 -11.07 -3.12 -7.84
C CYS A 22 -12.59 -3.26 -7.72
N ARG A 23 -13.15 -4.39 -8.18
CA ARG A 23 -14.59 -4.67 -8.08
C ARG A 23 -15.07 -4.76 -6.63
N THR A 24 -14.32 -5.47 -5.78
CA THR A 24 -14.64 -5.61 -4.35
C THR A 24 -14.65 -4.25 -3.66
N TYR A 25 -13.62 -3.44 -3.90
CA TYR A 25 -13.55 -2.09 -3.37
C TYR A 25 -14.73 -1.22 -3.84
N LEU A 26 -15.03 -1.25 -5.15
CA LEU A 26 -16.15 -0.51 -5.73
C LEU A 26 -17.46 -0.83 -5.00
N TYR A 27 -17.84 -2.11 -4.91
CA TYR A 27 -19.10 -2.51 -4.27
C TYR A 27 -19.12 -2.19 -2.77
N ASN A 28 -17.98 -2.26 -2.08
CA ASN A 28 -17.89 -1.92 -0.66
C ASN A 28 -17.94 -0.40 -0.39
N ASN A 29 -17.77 0.43 -1.43
CA ASN A 29 -17.68 1.89 -1.30
C ASN A 29 -18.66 2.65 -2.21
N LEU A 30 -19.66 1.97 -2.80
CA LEU A 30 -20.64 2.58 -3.70
C LEU A 30 -21.29 3.83 -3.11
N ASN A 31 -21.45 3.89 -1.79
CA ASN A 31 -22.18 4.94 -1.12
C ASN A 31 -21.27 6.03 -0.52
N ARG A 32 -19.95 5.98 -0.75
CA ARG A 32 -18.97 6.75 0.01
C ARG A 32 -19.03 8.26 -0.26
N HIS A 33 -19.37 8.67 -1.48
CA HIS A 33 -19.50 10.08 -1.88
C HIS A 33 -20.93 10.43 -2.31
N LEU A 34 -21.95 9.66 -1.87
CA LEU A 34 -23.36 9.90 -2.25
C LEU A 34 -23.80 11.34 -1.96
N SER A 35 -23.30 11.96 -0.89
CA SER A 35 -23.54 13.36 -0.53
C SER A 35 -22.89 14.37 -1.48
N GLU A 36 -21.89 13.96 -2.25
CA GLU A 36 -21.11 14.77 -3.20
C GLU A 36 -21.54 14.51 -4.66
N GLY A 37 -22.53 13.62 -4.89
CA GLY A 37 -23.12 13.37 -6.20
C GLY A 37 -22.42 12.31 -7.06
N PHE A 38 -21.43 11.58 -6.51
CA PHE A 38 -20.74 10.49 -7.19
C PHE A 38 -20.47 9.32 -6.23
N ASN A 39 -20.14 8.13 -6.74
CA ASN A 39 -19.94 6.95 -5.88
C ASN A 39 -18.49 6.86 -5.34
N LEU A 40 -17.48 7.28 -6.11
CA LEU A 40 -16.03 7.20 -5.80
C LEU A 40 -15.24 8.36 -6.45
N CYS A 41 -14.17 8.85 -5.80
CA CYS A 41 -13.21 9.78 -6.40
C CYS A 41 -11.97 9.07 -6.99
N ASP A 42 -11.17 9.79 -7.78
CA ASP A 42 -9.94 9.32 -8.45
C ASP A 42 -8.65 9.55 -7.65
N GLU A 43 -8.76 10.07 -6.43
CA GLU A 43 -7.64 10.33 -5.54
C GLU A 43 -7.15 9.06 -4.80
N VAL A 44 -5.99 9.17 -4.15
CA VAL A 44 -5.34 8.12 -3.34
C VAL A 44 -6.22 7.63 -2.17
N HIS A 45 -7.29 8.36 -1.85
CA HIS A 45 -8.28 7.99 -0.83
C HIS A 45 -9.31 6.96 -1.33
N CYS A 46 -9.53 6.87 -2.65
CA CYS A 46 -10.44 5.92 -3.28
C CYS A 46 -9.70 4.88 -4.11
N GLN A 47 -9.54 5.11 -5.43
CA GLN A 47 -8.73 4.32 -6.37
C GLN A 47 -8.31 5.23 -7.54
N ALA A 48 -7.15 5.00 -8.17
CA ALA A 48 -6.75 5.80 -9.32
C ALA A 48 -7.68 5.53 -10.51
N TYR A 49 -8.49 6.54 -10.84
CA TYR A 49 -9.36 6.54 -12.01
C TYR A 49 -8.91 7.66 -12.97
N LYS A 50 -8.02 7.34 -13.91
CA LYS A 50 -7.49 8.30 -14.90
C LYS A 50 -8.43 8.54 -16.10
N GLY A 51 -9.76 8.47 -15.93
CA GLY A 51 -10.73 8.61 -17.02
C GLY A 51 -10.78 7.42 -17.99
N GLN A 52 -11.17 7.66 -19.26
CA GLN A 52 -11.14 6.65 -20.34
C GLN A 52 -9.68 6.23 -20.59
N THR A 53 -9.32 5.04 -20.11
CA THR A 53 -8.05 4.43 -20.50
C THR A 53 -8.19 3.82 -21.90
N PRO A 54 -7.14 3.81 -22.72
CA PRO A 54 -7.17 3.20 -24.05
C PRO A 54 -7.72 1.77 -23.97
N PHE A 55 -8.58 1.36 -24.91
CA PHE A 55 -9.07 -0.01 -24.91
C PHE A 55 -7.91 -0.99 -25.11
N THR A 56 -7.47 -1.63 -24.03
CA THR A 56 -6.49 -2.71 -24.06
C THR A 56 -7.23 -4.05 -24.02
N ALA A 57 -7.34 -4.72 -25.17
CA ALA A 57 -8.09 -5.97 -25.34
C ALA A 57 -7.74 -7.04 -24.30
N GLU A 58 -6.46 -7.16 -23.94
CA GLU A 58 -5.99 -8.15 -22.96
C GLU A 58 -6.45 -7.85 -21.51
N ILE A 59 -6.60 -6.57 -21.16
CA ILE A 59 -7.14 -6.15 -19.86
C ILE A 59 -8.64 -6.42 -19.84
N TYR A 60 -9.35 -6.13 -20.93
CA TYR A 60 -10.76 -6.45 -21.08
C TYR A 60 -11.01 -7.95 -20.95
N LYS A 61 -10.24 -8.79 -21.65
CA LYS A 61 -10.32 -10.26 -21.58
C LYS A 61 -10.17 -10.77 -20.15
N SER A 62 -9.19 -10.26 -19.41
CA SER A 62 -8.94 -10.65 -18.02
C SER A 62 -10.05 -10.20 -17.07
N THR A 63 -10.60 -9.01 -17.31
CA THR A 63 -11.70 -8.44 -16.51
C THR A 63 -13.02 -9.17 -16.76
N ASN A 64 -13.31 -9.49 -18.02
CA ASN A 64 -14.49 -10.26 -18.43
C ASN A 64 -14.42 -11.70 -17.90
N ALA A 65 -13.24 -12.32 -17.91
CA ALA A 65 -13.03 -13.67 -17.37
C ALA A 65 -13.29 -13.77 -15.85
N THR A 66 -13.27 -12.65 -15.12
CA THR A 66 -13.58 -12.59 -13.68
C THR A 66 -14.87 -11.82 -13.41
N SER A 67 -15.74 -11.65 -14.41
CA SER A 67 -16.98 -10.89 -14.26
C SER A 67 -17.81 -11.40 -13.07
N GLY A 68 -18.30 -10.47 -12.27
CA GLY A 68 -19.09 -10.75 -11.06
C GLY A 68 -18.31 -11.23 -9.83
N LEU A 69 -17.03 -11.62 -9.96
CA LEU A 69 -16.25 -12.13 -8.83
C LEU A 69 -15.82 -11.02 -7.87
N VAL A 70 -16.04 -11.23 -6.57
CA VAL A 70 -15.65 -10.33 -5.48
C VAL A 70 -15.02 -11.13 -4.34
N ILE A 71 -14.41 -10.43 -3.39
CA ILE A 71 -13.77 -11.04 -2.21
C ILE A 71 -14.60 -10.75 -0.97
N THR A 72 -14.92 -11.80 -0.21
CA THR A 72 -15.62 -11.68 1.06
C THR A 72 -14.83 -12.28 2.22
N GLY A 73 -15.13 -11.81 3.43
CA GLY A 73 -14.65 -12.41 4.67
C GLY A 73 -15.35 -13.73 4.98
N SER A 74 -15.00 -14.30 6.13
CA SER A 74 -15.66 -15.49 6.71
C SER A 74 -17.14 -15.24 7.01
N ASP A 75 -17.50 -14.00 7.32
CA ASP A 75 -18.85 -13.48 7.56
C ASP A 75 -19.67 -13.21 6.28
N ASN A 76 -19.11 -13.50 5.11
CA ASN A 76 -19.67 -13.21 3.78
C ASN A 76 -19.84 -11.71 3.45
N ASN A 77 -19.33 -10.80 4.28
CA ASN A 77 -19.28 -9.37 3.95
C ASN A 77 -18.13 -9.09 2.99
N LEU A 78 -18.28 -8.08 2.12
CA LEU A 78 -17.20 -7.62 1.25
C LEU A 78 -16.02 -7.14 2.10
N ILE A 79 -14.80 -7.57 1.75
CA ILE A 79 -13.61 -7.12 2.46
C ILE A 79 -13.22 -5.70 2.06
N LEU A 80 -12.44 -5.03 2.91
CA LEU A 80 -11.57 -3.95 2.48
C LEU A 80 -10.42 -4.55 1.67
N ALA A 81 -10.34 -4.26 0.38
CA ALA A 81 -9.37 -4.85 -0.56
C ALA A 81 -8.30 -3.85 -1.04
N PRO A 82 -7.44 -3.32 -0.15
CA PRO A 82 -6.43 -2.34 -0.52
C PRO A 82 -5.26 -3.01 -1.25
N PHE A 83 -4.57 -2.21 -2.07
CA PHE A 83 -3.37 -2.63 -2.78
C PHE A 83 -2.40 -1.45 -2.92
N HIS A 84 -1.12 -1.75 -3.13
CA HIS A 84 -0.06 -0.75 -3.25
C HIS A 84 1.07 -1.24 -4.16
N GLY A 85 1.95 -0.34 -4.61
CA GLY A 85 3.01 -0.66 -5.57
C GLY A 85 4.01 -1.73 -5.08
N ASN A 86 4.68 -1.48 -3.96
CA ASN A 86 5.69 -2.39 -3.41
C ASN A 86 5.70 -2.33 -1.88
N CYS A 87 5.66 -3.48 -1.19
CA CYS A 87 5.63 -3.47 0.28
C CYS A 87 7.01 -3.29 0.93
N GLY A 88 8.10 -3.51 0.18
CA GLY A 88 9.47 -3.48 0.71
C GLY A 88 9.89 -4.77 1.42
N GLY A 89 9.22 -5.89 1.13
CA GLY A 89 9.50 -7.22 1.71
C GLY A 89 8.54 -7.67 2.80
N GLU A 90 7.68 -6.76 3.30
CA GLU A 90 6.70 -7.06 4.34
C GLU A 90 5.48 -6.15 4.19
N THR A 91 4.29 -6.75 4.18
CA THR A 91 3.03 -6.00 4.24
C THR A 91 2.73 -5.54 5.68
N GLU A 92 1.94 -4.49 5.81
CA GLU A 92 1.57 -3.86 7.08
C GLU A 92 0.16 -4.29 7.51
N THR A 93 -0.10 -4.28 8.82
CA THR A 93 -1.44 -4.49 9.35
C THR A 93 -2.35 -3.30 9.02
N SER A 94 -3.65 -3.59 8.88
CA SER A 94 -4.68 -2.56 8.74
C SER A 94 -4.65 -1.55 9.90
N GLU A 95 -4.45 -2.01 11.14
CA GLU A 95 -4.47 -1.20 12.38
C GLU A 95 -3.45 -0.04 12.39
N ASN A 96 -2.30 -0.23 11.75
CA ASN A 96 -1.24 0.78 11.68
C ASN A 96 -1.50 1.83 10.59
N THR A 97 -2.49 1.60 9.72
CA THR A 97 -2.84 2.48 8.60
C THR A 97 -4.27 3.04 8.71
N TRP A 98 -5.20 2.28 9.30
CA TRP A 98 -6.63 2.53 9.47
C TRP A 98 -7.15 2.01 10.82
N ILE A 99 -8.28 2.57 11.29
CA ILE A 99 -8.78 2.40 12.66
C ILE A 99 -9.39 0.99 12.93
N ASN A 100 -9.73 0.24 11.89
CA ASN A 100 -10.45 -1.04 12.03
C ASN A 100 -9.51 -2.24 11.87
N ASN A 101 -9.54 -3.16 12.84
CA ASN A 101 -8.86 -4.44 12.75
C ASN A 101 -9.58 -5.35 11.76
N HIS A 102 -8.90 -5.71 10.68
CA HIS A 102 -9.39 -6.68 9.72
C HIS A 102 -8.54 -7.94 9.75
N GLU A 103 -9.15 -9.07 10.11
CA GLU A 103 -8.47 -10.36 10.25
C GLU A 103 -7.77 -10.84 8.98
N TYR A 104 -8.27 -10.41 7.82
CA TYR A 104 -7.71 -10.71 6.51
C TYR A 104 -6.54 -9.79 6.09
N LEU A 105 -6.29 -8.68 6.81
CA LEU A 105 -5.20 -7.73 6.56
C LEU A 105 -4.11 -7.84 7.64
N ARG A 106 -3.34 -8.92 7.59
CA ARG A 106 -2.23 -9.19 8.51
C ARG A 106 -0.87 -8.99 7.84
N PRO A 107 0.17 -8.65 8.62
CA PRO A 107 1.53 -8.59 8.10
C PRO A 107 1.96 -9.91 7.47
N LEU A 108 2.57 -9.83 6.29
CA LEU A 108 3.02 -10.96 5.49
C LEU A 108 4.42 -10.65 4.96
N LYS A 109 5.36 -11.57 5.19
CA LYS A 109 6.66 -11.53 4.52
C LYS A 109 6.49 -11.82 3.02
N ASP A 110 6.71 -10.81 2.20
CA ASP A 110 6.57 -10.87 0.74
C ASP A 110 7.94 -11.00 0.07
N ILE A 111 8.32 -12.26 -0.20
CA ILE A 111 9.58 -12.58 -0.88
C ILE A 111 9.57 -12.26 -2.37
N TYR A 112 8.39 -12.00 -2.96
CA TYR A 112 8.21 -11.84 -4.40
C TYR A 112 8.54 -10.42 -4.85
N CYS A 113 8.35 -9.41 -3.99
CA CYS A 113 8.53 -8.00 -4.34
C CYS A 113 9.97 -7.47 -4.23
N LEU A 114 10.86 -8.19 -3.53
CA LEU A 114 12.19 -7.70 -3.13
C LEU A 114 13.13 -7.39 -4.31
N LYS A 115 12.94 -8.07 -5.45
CA LYS A 115 13.76 -7.88 -6.65
C LYS A 115 13.28 -6.73 -7.55
N SER A 116 12.20 -6.06 -7.20
CA SER A 116 11.68 -4.93 -7.97
C SER A 116 12.55 -3.67 -7.80
N PRO A 117 12.69 -2.80 -8.83
CA PRO A 117 13.34 -1.50 -8.70
C PRO A 117 12.72 -0.59 -7.62
N ASN A 118 11.45 -0.78 -7.30
CA ASN A 118 10.74 0.00 -6.28
C ASN A 118 10.94 -0.53 -4.85
N SER A 119 11.77 -1.57 -4.66
CA SER A 119 11.97 -2.20 -3.36
C SER A 119 12.77 -1.34 -2.38
N ASN A 120 13.62 -0.43 -2.86
CA ASN A 120 14.48 0.41 -2.03
C ASN A 120 14.54 1.86 -2.55
N TRP A 121 14.74 2.80 -1.64
CA TRP A 121 14.96 4.22 -1.96
C TRP A 121 15.81 4.91 -0.89
N SER A 122 16.38 6.05 -1.26
CA SER A 122 17.22 6.87 -0.40
C SER A 122 16.84 8.34 -0.56
N LYS A 123 16.82 9.09 0.53
CA LYS A 123 16.74 10.56 0.54
C LYS A 123 17.74 11.12 1.53
N SER A 124 18.53 12.09 1.10
CA SER A 124 19.48 12.80 1.95
C SER A 124 18.95 14.20 2.24
N LEU A 125 19.07 14.62 3.50
CA LEU A 125 18.73 15.95 3.98
C LEU A 125 19.91 16.51 4.76
N THR A 126 20.12 17.82 4.68
CA THR A 126 21.12 18.45 5.55
C THR A 126 20.66 18.39 7.01
N ILE A 127 21.62 18.38 7.94
CA ILE A 127 21.28 18.43 9.37
C ILE A 127 20.47 19.68 9.73
N LYS A 128 20.68 20.79 9.02
CA LYS A 128 19.94 22.05 9.23
C LYS A 128 18.47 21.89 8.88
N GLU A 129 18.16 21.34 7.71
CA GLU A 129 16.78 21.06 7.29
C GLU A 129 16.08 20.12 8.26
N TRP A 130 16.77 19.07 8.70
CA TRP A 130 16.23 18.11 9.66
C TRP A 130 15.88 18.76 11.00
N LYS A 131 16.80 19.55 11.56
CA LYS A 131 16.57 20.26 12.84
C LYS A 131 15.42 21.26 12.74
N VAL A 132 15.33 22.02 11.65
CA VAL A 132 14.22 22.96 11.42
C VAL A 132 12.89 22.22 11.34
N TYR A 133 12.85 21.08 10.66
CA TYR A 133 11.64 20.27 10.55
C TYR A 133 11.21 19.69 11.91
N LEU A 134 12.14 19.19 12.73
CA LEU A 134 11.83 18.69 14.06
C LEU A 134 11.30 19.81 14.98
N LEU A 135 11.94 20.98 14.98
CA LEU A 135 11.48 22.13 15.76
C LEU A 135 10.08 22.62 15.32
N LYS A 136 9.79 22.59 14.02
CA LYS A 136 8.46 22.94 13.48
C LYS A 136 7.37 21.96 13.94
N ASN A 137 7.74 20.73 14.27
CA ASN A 137 6.84 19.69 14.79
C ASN A 137 6.97 19.53 16.32
N ASP A 138 7.38 20.59 17.01
CA ASP A 138 7.43 20.68 18.48
C ASP A 138 8.37 19.70 19.19
N PHE A 139 9.39 19.17 18.49
CA PHE A 139 10.43 18.37 19.14
C PHE A 139 11.43 19.25 19.91
N ASP A 140 11.69 18.89 21.16
CA ASP A 140 12.75 19.51 21.96
C ASP A 140 14.12 18.87 21.67
N ILE A 141 14.87 19.51 20.76
CA ILE A 141 16.17 19.00 20.28
C ILE A 141 17.38 19.79 20.80
N LYS A 142 17.19 20.79 21.67
CA LYS A 142 18.26 21.76 22.04
C LYS A 142 19.45 21.09 22.72
N ALA A 143 19.19 20.10 23.57
CA ALA A 143 20.22 19.37 24.32
C ALA A 143 20.64 18.05 23.66
N LEU A 144 20.11 17.74 22.46
CA LEU A 144 20.33 16.44 21.82
C LEU A 144 21.54 16.47 20.87
N SER A 145 22.36 15.43 20.94
CA SER A 145 23.40 15.19 19.96
C SER A 145 22.78 14.75 18.62
N ASN A 146 23.49 14.94 17.51
CA ASN A 146 22.96 14.53 16.20
C ASN A 146 22.76 13.01 16.06
N ALA A 147 23.43 12.20 16.89
CA ALA A 147 23.22 10.75 16.96
C ALA A 147 21.81 10.38 17.46
N ALA A 148 21.17 11.26 18.24
CA ALA A 148 19.80 11.04 18.72
C ALA A 148 18.75 11.06 17.59
N PHE A 149 19.11 11.51 16.38
CA PHE A 149 18.20 11.52 15.24
C PHE A 149 18.14 10.19 14.49
N GLU A 150 18.99 9.22 14.82
CA GLU A 150 18.99 7.93 14.16
C GLU A 150 17.78 7.07 14.58
N MET A 151 17.16 6.43 13.60
CA MET A 151 16.12 5.42 13.80
C MET A 151 16.51 4.18 13.00
N LYS A 152 17.08 3.21 13.71
CA LYS A 152 17.60 1.95 13.14
C LYS A 152 16.73 0.77 13.54
N GLY A 153 16.98 -0.37 12.89
CA GLY A 153 16.35 -1.66 13.21
C GLY A 153 15.30 -2.10 12.20
N PRO A 154 14.92 -3.39 12.20
CA PRO A 154 14.04 -3.97 11.21
C PRO A 154 12.57 -3.56 11.41
N GLY A 155 11.80 -3.77 10.34
CA GLY A 155 10.35 -3.59 10.31
C GLY A 155 9.89 -2.14 10.12
N ARG A 156 8.64 -1.99 9.70
CA ARG A 156 8.00 -0.68 9.53
C ARG A 156 7.72 -0.06 10.90
N LYS A 157 8.24 1.15 11.15
CA LYS A 157 8.00 1.88 12.39
C LYS A 157 6.81 2.82 12.20
N GLN A 158 5.83 2.76 13.08
CA GLN A 158 4.68 3.68 13.06
C GLN A 158 5.09 5.09 13.49
N TYR A 159 6.00 5.19 14.45
CA TYR A 159 6.48 6.46 15.01
C TYR A 159 7.98 6.62 14.83
N TYR A 160 8.38 7.84 14.46
CA TYR A 160 9.74 8.33 14.64
C TYR A 160 9.83 8.98 16.02
N LYS A 161 10.85 8.62 16.81
CA LYS A 161 11.02 9.06 18.20
C LYS A 161 12.39 9.69 18.39
N VAL A 162 12.44 10.84 19.06
CA VAL A 162 13.66 11.54 19.42
C VAL A 162 13.46 12.13 20.82
N GLY A 163 14.28 11.70 21.77
CA GLY A 163 14.06 12.06 23.18
C GLY A 163 12.70 11.57 23.68
N LYS A 164 11.89 12.50 24.22
CA LYS A 164 10.52 12.22 24.69
C LYS A 164 9.46 12.40 23.61
N ASP A 165 9.82 13.04 22.49
CA ASP A 165 8.88 13.46 21.47
C ASP A 165 8.76 12.40 20.37
N SER A 166 7.61 12.36 19.70
CA SER A 166 7.35 11.39 18.64
C SER A 166 6.38 11.94 17.61
N MET A 167 6.53 11.47 16.36
CA MET A 167 5.59 11.76 15.28
C MET A 167 5.36 10.54 14.39
N LEU A 168 4.24 10.53 13.67
CA LEU A 168 3.94 9.44 12.75
C LEU A 168 4.88 9.46 11.54
N THR A 169 5.43 8.31 11.19
CA THR A 169 6.25 8.16 9.96
C THR A 169 5.41 8.39 8.70
N LYS A 170 4.10 8.19 8.77
CA LYS A 170 3.14 8.54 7.70
C LYS A 170 3.07 10.04 7.45
N GLN A 171 3.15 10.87 8.50
CA GLN A 171 3.23 12.32 8.36
C GLN A 171 4.54 12.71 7.66
N MET A 172 5.67 12.17 8.14
CA MET A 172 6.97 12.41 7.50
C MET A 172 6.99 12.00 6.03
N ARG A 173 6.31 10.90 5.68
CA ARG A 173 6.15 10.49 4.28
C ARG A 173 5.47 11.57 3.45
N ALA A 174 4.38 12.15 3.95
CA ALA A 174 3.66 13.21 3.25
C ALA A 174 4.52 14.48 3.16
N ASP A 175 5.06 14.94 4.28
CA ASP A 175 5.82 16.19 4.38
C ASP A 175 7.07 16.20 3.48
N TRP A 176 7.74 15.05 3.35
CA TRP A 176 8.95 14.90 2.56
C TRP A 176 8.75 14.24 1.20
N ASN A 177 7.49 13.99 0.80
CA ASN A 177 7.14 13.27 -0.44
C ASN A 177 7.94 11.96 -0.59
N LEU A 178 7.95 11.14 0.47
CA LEU A 178 8.66 9.85 0.48
C LEU A 178 7.81 8.77 -0.20
N LYS A 179 8.49 7.81 -0.82
CA LYS A 179 7.83 6.68 -1.50
C LYS A 179 7.02 5.81 -0.53
N SER A 180 7.45 5.66 0.72
CA SER A 180 6.76 4.88 1.75
C SER A 180 7.04 5.44 3.16
N SER A 181 6.31 4.95 4.16
CA SER A 181 6.60 5.19 5.58
C SER A 181 7.51 4.11 6.19
N TYR A 182 8.05 3.22 5.36
CA TYR A 182 8.97 2.17 5.77
C TYR A 182 10.40 2.62 5.50
N PHE A 183 11.02 3.25 6.49
CA PHE A 183 12.40 3.70 6.38
C PHE A 183 13.13 3.69 7.72
N GLN A 184 14.44 3.75 7.61
CA GLN A 184 15.39 3.97 8.69
C GLN A 184 16.04 5.33 8.50
N VAL A 185 16.43 5.96 9.60
CA VAL A 185 17.09 7.27 9.62
C VAL A 185 18.51 7.08 10.13
N PHE A 186 19.49 7.55 9.36
CA PHE A 186 20.91 7.50 9.70
C PHE A 186 21.46 8.92 9.76
N TYR A 187 22.44 9.14 10.63
CA TYR A 187 23.21 10.38 10.64
C TYR A 187 24.65 10.08 10.25
N LYS A 188 25.14 10.71 9.19
CA LYS A 188 26.51 10.53 8.69
C LYS A 188 27.00 11.81 8.01
N ASP A 189 28.23 12.21 8.32
CA ASP A 189 28.94 13.31 7.65
C ASP A 189 28.14 14.63 7.58
N GLY A 190 27.42 14.98 8.66
CA GLY A 190 26.61 16.20 8.72
C GLY A 190 25.28 16.15 7.96
N ALA A 191 24.91 14.97 7.44
CA ALA A 191 23.65 14.72 6.75
C ALA A 191 22.79 13.68 7.48
N VAL A 192 21.48 13.82 7.30
CA VAL A 192 20.49 12.82 7.69
C VAL A 192 20.06 12.05 6.45
N ILE A 193 20.29 10.74 6.46
CA ILE A 193 20.02 9.84 5.34
C ILE A 193 18.84 8.95 5.71
N LEU A 194 17.73 9.10 5.00
CA LEU A 194 16.59 8.22 5.06
C LEU A 194 16.79 7.10 4.05
N LYS A 195 16.90 5.86 4.51
CA LYS A 195 16.91 4.68 3.64
C LYS A 195 15.59 3.95 3.84
N GLY A 196 14.80 3.86 2.79
CA GLY A 196 13.49 3.24 2.85
C GLY A 196 13.28 2.11 1.88
N HIS A 197 12.18 1.41 2.11
CA HIS A 197 11.79 0.21 1.40
C HIS A 197 10.37 0.36 0.85
N GLY A 198 10.16 -0.19 -0.34
CA GLY A 198 8.87 -0.23 -1.00
C GLY A 198 8.32 1.13 -1.44
N TYR A 199 7.08 1.10 -1.91
CA TYR A 199 6.32 2.21 -2.47
C TYR A 199 4.83 2.03 -2.11
N GLY A 200 4.25 3.02 -1.42
CA GLY A 200 2.85 2.99 -1.00
C GLY A 200 2.65 2.69 0.49
N HIS A 201 1.39 2.45 0.87
CA HIS A 201 1.00 2.29 2.27
C HIS A 201 1.35 0.92 2.86
N GLY A 202 1.56 -0.11 2.03
CA GLY A 202 2.05 -1.41 2.49
C GLY A 202 0.98 -2.41 2.94
N VAL A 203 -0.30 -2.05 2.92
CA VAL A 203 -1.40 -2.93 3.39
C VAL A 203 -2.04 -3.68 2.22
N GLY A 204 -2.44 -4.93 2.45
CA GLY A 204 -3.09 -5.78 1.46
C GLY A 204 -2.14 -6.21 0.34
N LEU A 205 -2.62 -6.17 -0.91
CA LEU A 205 -1.90 -6.73 -2.05
C LEU A 205 -0.74 -5.82 -2.50
N CYS A 206 0.46 -6.39 -2.58
CA CYS A 206 1.64 -5.77 -3.18
C CYS A 206 1.65 -6.05 -4.70
N GLN A 207 1.55 -5.01 -5.52
CA GLN A 207 1.43 -5.16 -6.98
C GLN A 207 2.68 -5.81 -7.60
N ASP A 208 3.88 -5.36 -7.20
CA ASP A 208 5.13 -5.97 -7.67
C ASP A 208 5.25 -7.44 -7.30
N GLY A 209 4.86 -7.81 -6.06
CA GLY A 209 4.87 -9.19 -5.61
C GLY A 209 3.84 -10.03 -6.35
N ALA A 210 2.62 -9.53 -6.53
CA ALA A 210 1.56 -10.21 -7.29
C ALA A 210 1.92 -10.41 -8.77
N MET A 211 2.55 -9.42 -9.42
CA MET A 211 3.08 -9.57 -10.78
C MET A 211 4.16 -10.66 -10.85
N ARG A 212 5.05 -10.70 -9.86
CA ARG A 212 6.08 -11.75 -9.77
C ARG A 212 5.47 -13.13 -9.51
N MET A 213 4.44 -13.24 -8.69
CA MET A 213 3.70 -14.49 -8.49
C MET A 213 3.06 -14.97 -9.79
N ALA A 214 2.42 -14.08 -10.55
CA ALA A 214 1.87 -14.41 -11.86
C ALA A 214 2.96 -14.88 -12.85
N LEU A 215 4.15 -14.25 -12.84
CA LEU A 215 5.31 -14.67 -13.64
C LEU A 215 5.79 -16.09 -13.27
N LEU A 216 5.59 -16.49 -12.02
CA LEU A 216 5.92 -17.83 -11.52
C LEU A 216 4.77 -18.84 -11.70
N GLY A 217 3.73 -18.49 -12.48
CA GLY A 217 2.63 -19.37 -12.83
C GLY A 217 1.51 -19.45 -11.79
N LYS A 218 1.51 -18.57 -10.77
CA LYS A 218 0.42 -18.50 -9.79
C LYS A 218 -0.84 -17.91 -10.40
N ASN A 219 -1.98 -18.54 -10.14
CA ASN A 219 -3.28 -18.03 -10.58
C ASN A 219 -3.80 -16.92 -9.66
N TYR A 220 -4.82 -16.19 -10.11
CA TYR A 220 -5.38 -15.06 -9.35
C TYR A 220 -5.90 -15.45 -7.95
N THR A 221 -6.41 -16.68 -7.79
CA THR A 221 -6.90 -17.18 -6.49
C THR A 221 -5.74 -17.40 -5.51
N GLU A 222 -4.64 -18.00 -5.98
CA GLU A 222 -3.42 -18.15 -5.18
C GLU A 222 -2.82 -16.79 -4.81
N ILE A 223 -2.81 -15.83 -5.73
CA ILE A 223 -2.33 -14.46 -5.49
C ILE A 223 -3.18 -13.78 -4.41
N ILE A 224 -4.51 -13.79 -4.54
CA ILE A 224 -5.42 -13.15 -3.57
C ILE A 224 -5.27 -13.80 -2.19
N ASN A 225 -5.32 -15.14 -2.11
CA ASN A 225 -5.22 -15.85 -0.83
C ASN A 225 -3.82 -15.75 -0.18
N TYR A 226 -2.80 -15.41 -0.96
CA TYR A 226 -1.49 -15.09 -0.40
C TYR A 226 -1.55 -13.81 0.43
N TYR A 227 -2.11 -12.73 -0.12
CA TYR A 227 -2.17 -11.39 0.50
C TYR A 227 -3.34 -11.19 1.48
N PHE A 228 -4.45 -11.89 1.29
CA PHE A 228 -5.63 -11.79 2.14
C PHE A 228 -5.93 -13.15 2.78
N LYS A 229 -5.90 -13.20 4.12
CA LYS A 229 -6.12 -14.46 4.85
C LYS A 229 -7.60 -14.71 5.11
N ASN A 230 -8.01 -15.97 5.09
CA ASN A 230 -9.37 -16.41 5.44
C ASN A 230 -10.48 -15.73 4.61
N VAL A 231 -10.20 -15.46 3.33
CA VAL A 231 -11.16 -14.86 2.41
C VAL A 231 -11.72 -15.87 1.42
N LYS A 232 -12.87 -15.54 0.81
CA LYS A 232 -13.49 -16.31 -0.27
C LYS A 232 -13.60 -15.45 -1.51
N ILE A 233 -13.36 -16.04 -2.68
CA ILE A 233 -13.68 -15.43 -3.97
C ILE A 233 -15.00 -16.04 -4.43
N GLN A 234 -16.03 -15.21 -4.56
CA GLN A 234 -17.37 -15.68 -4.91
C GLN A 234 -18.09 -14.74 -5.86
N GLN A 235 -19.12 -15.26 -6.53
CA GLN A 235 -19.96 -14.43 -7.38
C GLN A 235 -20.83 -13.50 -6.54
N LEU A 236 -20.88 -12.22 -6.92
CA LEU A 236 -21.62 -11.20 -6.19
C LEU A 236 -23.11 -11.53 -6.02
N ASN A 237 -23.73 -12.17 -7.02
CA ASN A 237 -25.14 -12.57 -6.97
C ASN A 237 -25.41 -13.78 -6.05
N LEU A 238 -24.38 -14.45 -5.55
CA LEU A 238 -24.48 -15.56 -4.62
C LEU A 238 -24.23 -15.15 -3.16
N ILE A 239 -23.94 -13.87 -2.91
CA ILE A 239 -23.77 -13.36 -1.54
C ILE A 239 -25.15 -13.26 -0.89
N PRO A 240 -25.37 -13.93 0.27
CA PRO A 240 -26.59 -13.76 1.04
C PRO A 240 -26.79 -12.28 1.41
N LYS A 241 -28.00 -11.75 1.19
CA LYS A 241 -28.37 -10.40 1.64
C LYS A 241 -28.63 -10.37 3.14
#